data_AF-A0A4R9AWK3-F1
#
_entry.id   AF-A0A4R9AWK3-F1
#
_cell.length_a   1.000
_cell.length_b   1.000
_cell.length_c   1.000
_cell.angle_alpha   90.00
_cell.angle_beta   90.00
_cell.angle_gamma   90.00
#
_symmetry.space_group_name_H-M   'P 1'
#
loop_
_entity.id
_entity.type
_entity.pdbx_description
1 polymer ?
#
loop_
_entity_poly.entity_id
_entity_poly.type
_entity_poly.pdbx_seq_one_letter_code
_entity_poly.pdbx_strand_id
1 'polypeptide(L)'
;MCGACGTTVYPDPVMGNEHTLRNRILVAQTVSSVCAGVPGAPRIAPLAAGWSVTSATGSISLCHTVADIWRALPVRSASVLQHALEVRALAEGPVGLSARVVALGLDLTRQRLLSGSPR
;
A
#
# COMPACT_ATOMS: atom_id res chain seq x y z
N MET A 1 -3.78 19.67 -9.08
CA MET A 1 -2.71 20.58 -8.59
C MET A 1 -3.33 21.44 -7.49
N CYS A 2 -2.70 21.58 -6.31
CA CYS A 2 -3.24 22.45 -5.26
C CYS A 2 -3.03 23.92 -5.64
N GLY A 3 -4.11 24.69 -5.78
CA GLY A 3 -4.05 26.08 -6.22
C GLY A 3 -3.35 27.05 -5.26
N ALA A 4 -3.15 26.65 -4.00
CA ALA A 4 -2.54 27.50 -2.97
C ALA A 4 -1.03 27.29 -2.78
N CYS A 5 -0.51 26.09 -3.05
CA CYS A 5 0.89 25.74 -2.79
C CYS A 5 1.64 25.15 -3.99
N GLY A 6 1.02 25.07 -5.17
CA GLY A 6 1.64 24.55 -6.40
C GLY A 6 1.99 23.05 -6.36
N THR A 7 1.70 22.35 -5.25
CA THR A 7 2.05 20.94 -5.08
C THR A 7 1.13 20.05 -5.91
N THR A 8 1.71 19.11 -6.64
CA THR A 8 0.95 18.05 -7.33
C THR A 8 0.24 17.19 -6.30
N VAL A 9 -1.10 17.22 -6.34
CA VAL A 9 -1.95 16.33 -5.53
C VAL A 9 -2.31 15.16 -6.43
N TYR A 10 -1.90 13.96 -6.01
CA TYR A 10 -2.30 12.72 -6.65
C TYR A 10 -3.58 12.23 -5.98
N PRO A 11 -4.68 12.05 -6.74
CA PRO A 11 -5.92 11.56 -6.16
C PRO A 11 -5.69 10.16 -5.59
N ASP A 12 -5.91 10.01 -4.29
CA ASP A 12 -5.77 8.73 -3.58
C ASP A 12 -7.10 8.40 -2.91
N PRO A 13 -7.84 7.38 -3.36
CA PRO A 13 -9.16 7.07 -2.82
C PRO A 13 -9.13 6.61 -1.35
N VAL A 14 -7.96 6.16 -0.84
CA VAL A 14 -7.82 5.73 0.56
C VAL A 14 -7.55 6.92 1.48
N MET A 15 -6.72 7.86 1.02
CA MET A 15 -6.34 9.07 1.76
C MET A 15 -7.34 10.21 1.59
N GLY A 16 -8.15 10.21 0.52
CA GLY A 16 -9.06 11.29 0.17
C GLY A 16 -8.29 12.60 -0.01
N ASN A 17 -8.76 13.66 0.66
CA ASN A 17 -8.07 14.96 0.66
C ASN A 17 -7.03 15.09 1.80
N GLU A 18 -6.91 14.09 2.69
CA GLU A 18 -6.15 14.18 3.93
C GLU A 18 -4.76 13.56 3.83
N HIS A 19 -3.84 14.25 3.14
CA HIS A 19 -2.45 13.80 2.96
C HIS A 19 -1.50 14.28 4.07
N THR A 20 -1.92 14.20 5.33
CA THR A 20 -1.05 14.59 6.47
C THR A 20 0.12 13.61 6.64
N LEU A 21 1.25 14.07 7.20
CA LEU A 21 2.39 13.20 7.51
C LEU A 21 1.98 12.04 8.45
N ARG A 22 1.10 12.32 9.43
CA ARG A 22 0.54 11.31 10.32
C ARG A 22 -0.16 10.20 9.54
N ASN A 23 -1.05 10.55 8.61
CA ASN A 23 -1.75 9.55 7.79
C ASN A 23 -0.77 8.76 6.93
N ARG A 24 0.29 9.40 6.39
CA ARG A 24 1.33 8.68 5.63
C ARG A 24 2.12 7.70 6.48
N ILE A 25 2.45 8.06 7.72
CA ILE A 25 3.08 7.14 8.68
C ILE A 25 2.16 5.95 8.96
N LEU A 26 0.87 6.19 9.20
CA LEU A 26 -0.12 5.14 9.44
C LEU A 26 -0.24 4.18 8.26
N VAL A 27 -0.27 4.69 7.03
CA VAL A 27 -0.24 3.84 5.82
C VAL A 27 1.03 2.98 5.79
N ALA A 28 2.20 3.58 5.98
CA ALA A 28 3.47 2.86 5.93
C ALA A 28 3.54 1.75 6.98
N GLN A 29 3.10 2.03 8.21
CA GLN A 29 3.02 1.06 9.30
C GLN A 29 2.03 -0.06 8.99
N THR A 30 0.84 0.28 8.49
CA THR A 30 -0.20 -0.70 8.13
C THR A 30 0.32 -1.67 7.08
N VAL A 31 0.87 -1.16 5.97
CA VAL A 31 1.40 -2.02 4.90
C VAL A 31 2.61 -2.83 5.39
N SER A 32 3.51 -2.23 6.17
CA SER A 32 4.66 -2.96 6.73
C SER A 32 4.20 -4.09 7.65
N SER A 33 3.14 -3.89 8.44
CA SER A 33 2.59 -4.92 9.33
C SER A 33 2.00 -6.10 8.57
N VAL A 34 1.33 -5.85 7.44
CA VAL A 34 0.83 -6.90 6.53
C VAL A 34 2.01 -7.68 5.93
N CYS A 35 3.08 -6.97 5.55
CA CYS A 35 4.24 -7.58 4.92
C CYS A 35 5.19 -8.29 5.89
N ALA A 36 5.03 -8.18 7.21
CA ALA A 36 6.00 -8.66 8.19
C ALA A 36 6.35 -10.16 8.09
N GLY A 37 5.42 -10.99 7.58
CA GLY A 37 5.62 -12.42 7.35
C GLY A 37 5.85 -12.81 5.88
N VAL A 38 5.93 -11.83 4.97
CA VAL A 38 6.07 -12.09 3.53
C VAL A 38 7.54 -12.14 3.14
N PRO A 39 8.04 -13.21 2.47
CA PRO A 39 9.41 -13.28 2.01
C PRO A 39 9.77 -12.09 1.10
N GLY A 40 10.87 -11.42 1.43
CA GLY A 40 11.30 -10.21 0.72
C GLY A 40 10.42 -8.98 1.00
N ALA A 41 9.86 -8.90 2.21
CA ALA A 41 9.07 -7.76 2.68
C ALA A 41 9.78 -6.43 2.36
N PRO A 42 9.07 -5.46 1.75
CA PRO A 42 9.65 -4.17 1.45
C PRO A 42 9.84 -3.34 2.73
N ARG A 43 10.76 -2.37 2.67
CA ARG A 43 10.76 -1.25 3.60
C ARG A 43 9.95 -0.10 3.01
N ILE A 44 9.02 0.45 3.78
CA ILE A 44 8.17 1.56 3.35
C ILE A 44 8.46 2.76 4.23
N ALA A 45 8.91 3.87 3.64
CA ALA A 45 9.18 5.11 4.36
C ALA A 45 8.25 6.23 3.89
N PRO A 46 7.52 6.91 4.79
CA PRO A 46 6.72 8.07 4.43
C PRO A 46 7.61 9.25 4.08
N LEU A 47 7.20 10.02 3.08
CA LEU A 47 7.87 11.22 2.59
C LEU A 47 6.97 12.46 2.73
N ALA A 48 7.53 13.64 2.49
CA ALA A 48 6.78 14.90 2.41
C ALA A 48 5.74 14.88 1.27
N ALA A 49 5.94 14.05 0.25
CA ALA A 49 5.00 13.82 -0.84
C ALA A 49 4.99 12.33 -1.23
N GLY A 50 4.21 11.53 -0.49
CA GLY A 50 4.04 10.10 -0.76
C GLY A 50 4.94 9.20 0.08
N TRP A 51 5.51 8.16 -0.53
CA TRP A 51 6.31 7.13 0.13
C TRP A 51 7.44 6.65 -0.77
N SER A 52 8.53 6.19 -0.17
CA SER A 52 9.47 5.30 -0.84
C SER A 52 9.22 3.86 -0.45
N VAL A 53 9.26 2.96 -1.42
CA VAL A 53 9.18 1.51 -1.25
C VAL A 53 10.51 0.92 -1.69
N THR A 54 11.26 0.36 -0.75
CA THR A 54 12.52 -0.33 -1.01
C THR A 54 12.29 -1.82 -0.98
N SER A 55 12.48 -2.48 -2.11
CA SER A 55 12.41 -3.93 -2.24
C SER A 55 13.58 -4.63 -1.55
N ALA A 56 13.47 -5.93 -1.34
CA ALA A 56 14.55 -6.75 -0.78
C ALA A 56 15.83 -6.76 -1.64
N THR A 57 15.73 -6.45 -2.94
CA THR A 57 16.90 -6.32 -3.85
C THR A 57 17.52 -4.93 -3.82
N GLY A 58 17.01 -4.02 -2.99
CA GLY A 58 17.49 -2.64 -2.89
C GLY A 58 16.90 -1.67 -3.92
N SER A 59 16.07 -2.14 -4.85
CA SER A 59 15.38 -1.26 -5.81
C SER A 59 14.37 -0.39 -5.08
N ILE A 60 14.36 0.91 -5.40
CA ILE A 60 13.51 1.93 -4.77
C ILE A 60 12.45 2.40 -5.76
N SER A 61 11.19 2.42 -5.34
CA SER A 61 10.07 3.04 -6.05
C SER A 61 9.54 4.23 -5.26
N LEU A 62 9.24 5.34 -5.93
CA LEU A 62 8.52 6.47 -5.35
C LEU A 62 7.02 6.29 -5.64
N CYS A 63 6.23 6.23 -4.58
CA CYS A 63 4.81 5.96 -4.62
C CYS A 63 4.05 7.20 -4.13
N HIS A 64 3.06 7.65 -4.89
CA HIS A 64 2.29 8.84 -4.53
C HIS A 64 0.91 8.51 -3.98
N THR A 65 0.42 7.29 -4.24
CA THR A 65 -0.85 6.77 -3.72
C THR A 65 -0.65 5.44 -2.98
N VAL A 66 -1.60 5.07 -2.11
CA VAL A 66 -1.64 3.74 -1.46
C VAL A 66 -1.68 2.61 -2.52
N ALA A 67 -2.35 2.84 -3.64
CA ALA A 67 -2.40 1.89 -4.75
C ALA A 67 -1.00 1.65 -5.36
N ASP A 68 -0.19 2.71 -5.49
CA ASP A 68 1.18 2.58 -6.00
C ASP A 68 2.04 1.73 -5.06
N ILE A 69 1.89 1.88 -3.75
CA ILE A 69 2.60 1.06 -2.76
C ILE A 69 2.28 -0.42 -2.98
N TRP A 70 0.99 -0.75 -3.05
CA TRP A 70 0.57 -2.13 -3.26
C TRP A 70 1.08 -2.68 -4.60
N ARG A 71 1.07 -1.88 -5.67
CA ARG A 71 1.57 -2.29 -6.99
C ARG A 71 3.08 -2.46 -7.04
N ALA A 72 3.83 -1.70 -6.24
CA ALA A 72 5.28 -1.86 -6.12
C ALA A 72 5.70 -3.17 -5.43
N LEU A 73 4.77 -3.87 -4.78
CA LEU A 73 5.06 -5.16 -4.15
C LEU A 73 5.22 -6.28 -5.19
N PRO A 74 6.19 -7.19 -5.00
CA PRO A 74 6.53 -8.21 -5.99
C PRO A 74 5.42 -9.24 -6.21
N VAL A 75 5.14 -9.57 -7.47
CA VAL A 75 4.06 -10.49 -7.89
C VAL A 75 4.25 -11.92 -7.36
N ARG A 76 5.50 -12.40 -7.25
CA ARG A 76 5.82 -13.75 -6.73
C ARG A 76 5.28 -14.01 -5.32
N SER A 77 4.98 -12.94 -4.58
CA SER A 77 4.44 -13.02 -3.22
C SER A 77 2.92 -12.85 -3.17
N ALA A 78 2.21 -12.81 -4.31
CA ALA A 78 0.80 -12.43 -4.35
C ALA A 78 -0.12 -13.36 -3.55
N SER A 79 0.09 -14.68 -3.57
CA SER A 79 -0.73 -15.63 -2.78
C SER A 79 -0.49 -15.50 -1.27
N VAL A 80 0.78 -15.39 -0.86
CA VAL A 80 1.17 -15.19 0.54
C VAL A 80 0.67 -13.83 1.05
N LEU A 81 0.79 -12.79 0.22
CA LEU A 81 0.30 -11.46 0.52
C LEU A 81 -1.23 -11.42 0.63
N GLN A 82 -1.93 -12.12 -0.27
CA GLN A 82 -3.39 -12.26 -0.22
C GLN A 82 -3.82 -12.88 1.11
N HIS A 83 -3.16 -13.96 1.53
CA HIS A 83 -3.46 -14.59 2.81
C HIS A 83 -3.17 -13.65 4.00
N ALA A 84 -2.02 -12.96 4.00
CA ALA A 84 -1.67 -12.01 5.07
C ALA A 84 -2.69 -10.85 5.17
N LEU A 85 -3.17 -10.36 4.03
CA LEU A 85 -4.21 -9.33 3.95
C LEU A 85 -5.56 -9.84 4.48
N GLU A 86 -5.95 -11.08 4.17
CA GLU A 86 -7.18 -11.70 4.69
C GLU A 86 -7.15 -11.83 6.21
N VAL A 87 -6.04 -12.33 6.75
CA VAL A 87 -5.82 -12.40 8.20
C VAL A 87 -5.89 -11.01 8.83
N ARG A 88 -5.28 -10.00 8.21
CA ARG A 88 -5.32 -8.63 8.74
C ARG A 88 -6.72 -8.02 8.67
N ALA A 89 -7.48 -8.26 7.61
CA ALA A 89 -8.83 -7.76 7.46
C ALA A 89 -9.81 -8.34 8.49
N LEU A 90 -9.58 -9.58 8.94
CA LEU A 90 -10.34 -10.18 10.03
C LEU A 90 -10.01 -9.56 11.40
N ALA A 91 -8.77 -9.08 11.59
CA ALA A 91 -8.32 -8.46 12.83
C ALA A 91 -8.64 -6.95 12.91
N GLU A 92 -8.71 -6.27 11.77
CA GLU A 92 -9.07 -4.85 11.70
C GLU A 92 -10.60 -4.68 11.77
N GLY A 93 -11.06 -3.62 12.44
CA GLY A 93 -12.46 -3.22 12.37
C GLY A 93 -12.83 -2.69 10.96
N PRO A 94 -14.13 -2.56 10.64
CA PRO A 94 -14.57 -2.18 9.29
C PRO A 94 -14.32 -0.71 8.93
N VAL A 95 -13.82 0.11 9.87
CA VAL A 95 -13.73 1.56 9.74
C VAL A 95 -12.31 2.03 10.09
N GLY A 96 -11.83 3.02 9.33
CA GLY A 96 -10.56 3.69 9.59
C GLY A 96 -9.61 3.65 8.40
N LEU A 97 -8.51 4.41 8.51
CA LEU A 97 -7.51 4.48 7.45
C LEU A 97 -6.83 3.12 7.24
N SER A 98 -6.47 2.41 8.31
CA SER A 98 -5.87 1.06 8.24
C SER A 98 -6.78 0.08 7.51
N ALA A 99 -8.07 0.05 7.86
CA ALA A 99 -9.08 -0.79 7.22
C ALA A 99 -9.18 -0.52 5.71
N ARG A 100 -9.22 0.76 5.29
CA ARG A 100 -9.24 1.13 3.87
C ARG A 100 -7.94 0.75 3.13
N VAL A 101 -6.78 0.90 3.77
CA VAL A 101 -5.49 0.48 3.22
C VAL A 101 -5.46 -1.02 2.96
N VAL A 102 -5.92 -1.83 3.93
CA VAL A 102 -6.00 -3.29 3.83
C VAL A 102 -7.02 -3.73 2.77
N ALA A 103 -8.21 -3.10 2.75
CA ALA A 103 -9.24 -3.39 1.77
C ALA A 103 -8.76 -3.13 0.33
N LEU A 104 -8.07 -2.02 0.08
CA LEU A 104 -7.47 -1.75 -1.23
C LEU A 104 -6.38 -2.77 -1.58
N GLY A 105 -5.56 -3.17 -0.60
CA GLY A 105 -4.55 -4.21 -0.78
C GLY A 105 -5.17 -5.54 -1.23
N LEU A 106 -6.26 -5.96 -0.58
CA LEU A 106 -7.02 -7.16 -0.93
C LEU A 106 -7.52 -7.12 -2.37
N ASP A 107 -8.18 -6.04 -2.76
CA ASP A 107 -8.72 -5.88 -4.11
C ASP A 107 -7.62 -5.96 -5.19
N LEU A 108 -6.55 -5.17 -5.04
CA LEU A 108 -5.45 -5.14 -6.01
C LEU A 108 -4.63 -6.44 -6.07
N THR A 109 -4.54 -7.17 -4.97
CA THR A 109 -3.82 -8.45 -4.91
C THR A 109 -4.66 -9.55 -5.54
N ARG A 110 -5.98 -9.58 -5.25
CA ARG A 110 -6.94 -10.47 -5.90
C ARG A 110 -6.98 -10.25 -7.42
N GLN A 111 -7.07 -9.00 -7.88
CA GLN A 111 -7.03 -8.68 -9.32
C GLN A 111 -5.75 -9.16 -10.00
N ARG A 112 -4.60 -9.07 -9.31
CA ARG A 112 -3.32 -9.59 -9.81
C ARG A 112 -3.31 -11.11 -9.93
N LEU A 113 -3.86 -11.81 -8.95
CA LEU A 113 -3.97 -13.27 -8.99
C LEU A 113 -4.89 -13.74 -10.13
N LEU A 114 -6.01 -13.05 -10.33
CA LEU A 114 -6.94 -13.35 -11.43
C LEU A 114 -6.32 -13.07 -12.80
N SER A 115 -5.56 -11.98 -12.94
CA SER A 115 -4.88 -11.63 -14.20
C SER A 115 -3.64 -12.50 -14.48
N GLY A 116 -3.04 -13.09 -13.45
CA GLY A 116 -1.83 -13.92 -13.53
C GLY A 116 -2.08 -15.42 -13.71
N SER A 117 -3.34 -15.87 -13.73
CA SER A 117 -3.67 -17.26 -14.04
C SER A 117 -3.45 -17.49 -15.54
N PRO A 118 -2.53 -18.37 -15.96
CA PRO A 118 -2.50 -18.80 -17.35
C PRO A 118 -3.87 -19.42 -17.69
N ARG A 119 -4.43 -19.02 -18.82
CA ARG A 119 -5.53 -19.77 -19.46
C ARG A 119 -5.01 -21.10 -19.96
#